data_AF-A0A1Q3CIE2-F1
#
_entry.id   AF-A0A1Q3CIE2-F1
#
_cell.length_a   1.000
_cell.length_b   1.000
_cell.length_c   1.000
_cell.angle_alpha   90.00
_cell.angle_beta   90.00
_cell.angle_gamma   90.00
#
_symmetry.space_group_name_H-M   'P 1'
#
loop_
_entity.id
_entity.type
_entity.pdbx_description
1 polymer ?
#
loop_
_entity_poly.entity_id
_entity_poly.type
_entity_poly.pdbx_seq_one_letter_code
_entity_poly.pdbx_strand_id
1 'polypeptide(L)'
;MRMDGIGVSHSRSKKGKKKSREKVGGAAKMVAQIDHPITVAESQVGSYPTVENYNCNIPMVINMLDNLENIVRGSELYMFATRLFCVKEKREMFFALGEDLRTIWIHSELASRRI
;
A
#
# COMPACT_ATOMS: atom_id res chain seq x y z
N MET A 1 -5.11 -70.66 41.87
CA MET A 1 -5.29 -69.57 40.88
C MET A 1 -3.93 -68.88 40.78
N ARG A 2 -3.27 -69.01 39.63
CA ARG A 2 -1.94 -68.49 39.25
C ARG A 2 -2.08 -66.99 38.91
N MET A 3 -1.16 -66.04 39.06
CA MET A 3 0.25 -65.89 39.49
C MET A 3 0.39 -64.45 40.07
N ASP A 4 1.20 -64.19 41.10
CA ASP A 4 2.58 -63.65 41.09
C ASP A 4 2.75 -62.35 40.27
N GLY A 5 3.50 -61.32 40.67
CA GLY A 5 4.50 -61.14 41.72
C GLY A 5 4.89 -59.64 41.75
N ILE A 6 5.43 -59.11 42.86
CA ILE A 6 6.88 -58.89 43.09
C ILE A 6 7.46 -57.86 42.09
N GLY A 7 8.11 -56.76 42.46
CA GLY A 7 8.88 -56.41 43.67
C GLY A 7 9.42 -54.98 43.53
N VAL A 8 9.75 -54.34 44.65
CA VAL A 8 11.15 -54.07 45.09
C VAL A 8 11.76 -52.85 44.35
N SER A 9 11.79 -51.65 44.95
CA SER A 9 12.75 -51.12 45.93
C SER A 9 13.86 -50.25 45.29
N HIS A 10 14.42 -49.40 46.16
CA HIS A 10 15.67 -48.63 46.03
C HIS A 10 15.56 -47.25 45.37
N SER A 11 16.30 -46.22 45.77
CA SER A 11 17.08 -45.91 46.98
C SER A 11 17.66 -44.49 46.81
N ARG A 12 17.78 -43.76 47.91
CA ARG A 12 18.91 -42.89 48.31
C ARG A 12 19.63 -41.99 47.27
N SER A 13 19.65 -40.70 47.67
CA SER A 13 20.86 -39.95 48.12
C SER A 13 21.60 -39.00 47.15
N LYS A 14 21.48 -37.71 47.52
CA LYS A 14 22.52 -36.67 47.76
C LYS A 14 23.64 -36.42 46.73
N LYS A 15 23.70 -35.16 46.28
CA LYS A 15 24.91 -34.31 46.14
C LYS A 15 24.41 -32.86 45.88
N GLY A 16 24.84 -31.77 46.50
CA GLY A 16 26.00 -31.47 47.33
C GLY A 16 26.87 -30.39 46.66
N LYS A 17 26.69 -29.10 47.06
CA LYS A 17 27.58 -27.92 46.83
C LYS A 17 27.73 -27.46 45.35
N LYS A 18 27.95 -26.20 45.00
CA LYS A 18 28.90 -25.20 45.55
C LYS A 18 28.59 -23.79 44.97
N LYS A 19 28.92 -22.77 45.76
CA LYS A 19 29.03 -21.33 45.46
C LYS A 19 29.64 -21.02 44.08
N SER A 20 29.09 -20.00 43.40
CA SER A 20 29.88 -18.88 42.88
C SER A 20 29.03 -17.62 42.86
N ARG A 21 29.59 -16.55 43.43
CA ARG A 21 29.09 -15.19 43.32
C ARG A 21 29.78 -14.63 42.09
N GLU A 22 29.04 -14.33 41.05
CA GLU A 22 29.59 -13.61 39.89
C GLU A 22 28.65 -12.46 39.56
N LYS A 23 29.21 -11.25 39.69
CA LYS A 23 28.59 -10.02 39.23
C LYS A 23 28.70 -10.03 37.70
N VAL A 24 27.57 -10.14 37.03
CA VAL A 24 27.40 -9.76 35.62
C VAL A 24 26.33 -8.66 35.68
N GLY A 25 26.63 -7.42 35.34
CA GLY A 25 27.05 -7.03 34.00
C GLY A 25 25.78 -6.54 33.31
N GLY A 26 25.78 -5.28 32.89
CA GLY A 26 24.60 -4.55 32.46
C GLY A 26 23.78 -5.19 31.34
N ALA A 27 22.59 -4.61 31.17
CA ALA A 27 21.61 -4.87 30.12
C ALA A 27 20.76 -6.14 30.28
N ALA A 28 19.70 -6.05 31.07
CA ALA A 28 18.46 -6.76 30.77
C ALA A 28 17.29 -6.19 31.58
N LYS A 29 16.33 -5.62 30.84
CA LYS A 29 14.90 -5.59 31.16
C LYS A 29 14.42 -4.47 32.09
N MET A 30 14.47 -3.23 31.58
CA MET A 30 13.35 -2.32 31.79
C MET A 30 12.21 -2.78 30.87
N VAL A 31 11.40 -3.74 31.33
CA VAL A 31 10.10 -4.09 30.73
C VAL A 31 9.07 -3.77 31.78
N ALA A 32 8.70 -2.49 31.90
CA ALA A 32 7.57 -2.06 32.72
C ALA A 32 7.22 -0.59 32.49
N GLN A 33 7.19 -0.10 31.25
CA GLN A 33 6.67 1.24 30.93
C GLN A 33 6.24 1.23 29.45
N ILE A 34 5.04 1.54 28.98
CA ILE A 34 3.78 2.02 29.56
C ILE A 34 2.73 1.50 28.56
N ASP A 35 1.79 0.67 29.02
CA ASP A 35 0.58 0.36 28.27
C ASP A 35 -0.29 1.62 28.20
N HIS A 36 -0.40 2.18 27.01
CA HIS A 36 -1.45 3.14 26.67
C HIS A 36 -1.69 3.06 25.16
N PRO A 37 -2.63 2.21 24.70
CA PRO A 37 -3.19 2.37 23.38
C PRO A 37 -4.13 3.58 23.39
N ILE A 38 -3.76 4.65 22.67
CA ILE A 38 -4.72 5.68 22.28
C ILE A 38 -5.71 5.01 21.34
N THR A 39 -6.94 4.79 21.80
CA THR A 39 -8.06 4.58 20.90
C THR A 39 -8.28 5.90 20.15
N VAL A 40 -7.56 6.08 19.03
CA VAL A 40 -7.86 7.15 18.08
C VAL A 40 -9.16 6.76 17.40
N ALA A 41 -10.20 7.53 17.68
CA ALA A 41 -11.48 7.44 17.01
C ALA A 41 -11.27 7.51 15.49
N GLU A 42 -11.87 6.57 14.77
CA GLU A 42 -11.93 6.54 13.31
C GLU A 42 -12.70 7.77 12.80
N SER A 43 -12.05 8.92 12.72
CA SER A 43 -12.59 10.07 12.02
C SER A 43 -12.30 9.89 10.54
N GLN A 44 -13.27 9.28 9.86
CA GLN A 44 -13.57 9.46 8.43
C GLN A 44 -12.32 9.65 7.57
N VAL A 45 -11.60 8.55 7.28
CA VAL A 45 -10.81 8.49 6.06
C VAL A 45 -11.83 8.71 4.95
N GLY A 46 -11.83 9.90 4.35
CA GLY A 46 -12.45 10.09 3.05
C GLY A 46 -11.95 8.93 2.21
N SER A 47 -12.87 8.09 1.75
CA SER A 47 -12.56 6.94 0.92
C SER A 47 -11.83 7.49 -0.31
N TYR A 48 -10.51 7.53 -0.25
CA TYR A 48 -9.71 7.45 -1.45
C TYR A 48 -10.12 6.10 -2.00
N PRO A 49 -10.72 6.03 -3.20
CA PRO A 49 -10.98 4.75 -3.81
C PRO A 49 -9.63 4.03 -3.80
N THR A 50 -9.55 2.94 -3.02
CA THR A 50 -8.55 1.88 -3.17
C THR A 50 -8.34 1.78 -4.65
N VAL A 51 -7.15 2.16 -5.16
CA VAL A 51 -6.87 2.37 -6.58
C VAL A 51 -7.51 1.23 -7.36
N GLU A 52 -8.76 1.43 -7.75
CA GLU A 52 -9.43 0.53 -8.65
C GLU A 52 -8.53 0.64 -9.84
N ASN A 53 -8.11 -0.50 -10.33
CA ASN A 53 -7.30 -0.58 -11.53
C ASN A 53 -8.21 -0.08 -12.67
N TYR A 54 -8.45 1.23 -12.70
CA TYR A 54 -9.15 1.96 -13.74
C TYR A 54 -8.18 1.80 -14.89
N ASN A 55 -8.40 0.72 -15.64
CA ASN A 55 -7.68 0.44 -16.85
C ASN A 55 -7.99 1.61 -17.79
N CYS A 56 -7.17 2.66 -17.69
CA CYS A 56 -7.27 3.89 -18.45
C CYS A 56 -7.04 3.53 -19.91
N ASN A 57 -8.16 3.24 -20.58
CA ASN A 57 -8.20 2.67 -21.91
C ASN A 57 -8.62 3.74 -22.92
N ILE A 58 -8.30 3.48 -24.19
CA ILE A 58 -8.54 4.43 -25.29
C ILE A 58 -10.03 4.81 -25.38
N PRO A 59 -11.00 3.86 -25.41
CA PRO A 59 -12.42 4.21 -25.47
C PRO A 59 -12.85 5.18 -24.36
N MET A 60 -12.36 4.98 -23.13
CA MET A 60 -12.70 5.82 -21.99
C MET A 60 -12.23 7.27 -22.18
N VAL A 61 -10.97 7.49 -22.55
CA VAL A 61 -10.44 8.84 -22.75
C VAL A 61 -11.00 9.52 -24.01
N ILE A 62 -11.38 8.75 -25.02
CA ILE A 62 -12.08 9.28 -26.21
C ILE A 62 -13.47 9.77 -25.82
N ASN A 63 -14.21 9.00 -25.02
CA ASN A 63 -15.50 9.46 -24.50
C ASN A 63 -15.33 10.74 -23.65
N MET A 64 -14.30 10.83 -22.82
CA MET A 64 -14.02 12.05 -22.06
C MET A 64 -13.67 13.24 -22.97
N LEU A 65 -12.85 13.03 -24.00
CA LEU A 65 -12.50 14.04 -24.99
C LEU A 65 -13.74 14.53 -25.75
N ASP A 66 -14.65 13.62 -26.09
CA ASP A 66 -15.90 13.91 -26.80
C ASP A 66 -16.87 14.78 -25.98
N ASN A 67 -16.76 14.77 -24.66
CA ASN A 67 -17.57 15.58 -23.76
C ASN A 67 -16.93 16.94 -23.42
N LEU A 68 -15.74 17.26 -23.94
CA LEU A 68 -15.12 18.58 -23.73
C LEU A 68 -15.75 19.61 -24.66
N GLU A 69 -16.47 20.59 -24.08
CA GLU A 69 -17.13 21.67 -24.84
C GLU A 69 -16.16 22.48 -25.71
N ASN A 70 -14.91 22.59 -25.28
CA ASN A 70 -13.89 23.41 -25.93
C ASN A 70 -13.16 22.73 -27.10
N ILE A 71 -13.42 21.44 -27.36
CA ILE A 71 -12.72 20.69 -28.41
C ILE A 71 -13.74 20.15 -29.42
N VAL A 72 -13.78 20.78 -30.60
CA VAL A 72 -14.64 20.35 -31.70
C VAL A 72 -14.18 18.99 -32.23
N ARG A 73 -15.07 17.99 -32.24
CA ARG A 73 -14.80 16.67 -32.82
C ARG A 73 -14.36 16.79 -34.28
N GLY A 74 -13.26 16.14 -34.63
CA GLY A 74 -12.68 16.19 -35.99
C GLY A 74 -11.76 17.38 -36.27
N SER A 75 -11.62 18.32 -35.33
CA SER A 75 -10.62 19.40 -35.43
C SER A 75 -9.17 18.85 -35.42
N GLU A 76 -8.20 19.67 -35.83
CA GLU A 76 -6.77 19.34 -35.72
C GLU A 76 -6.39 18.99 -34.27
N LEU A 77 -6.89 19.77 -33.30
CA LEU A 77 -6.65 19.55 -31.89
C LEU A 77 -7.24 18.22 -31.39
N TYR A 78 -8.45 17.88 -31.85
CA TYR A 78 -9.07 16.59 -31.55
C TYR A 78 -8.22 15.44 -32.09
N MET A 79 -7.81 15.51 -33.37
CA MET A 79 -6.97 14.49 -33.99
C MET A 79 -5.56 14.42 -33.37
N PHE A 80 -5.06 15.53 -32.85
CA PHE A 80 -3.84 15.55 -32.07
C PHE A 80 -4.02 14.80 -30.75
N ALA A 81 -5.09 15.09 -29.99
CA ALA A 81 -5.39 14.43 -28.73
C ALA A 81 -5.55 12.90 -28.89
N THR A 82 -6.22 12.43 -29.95
CA THR A 82 -6.34 10.98 -30.19
C THR A 82 -4.98 10.30 -30.39
N ARG A 83 -4.04 10.95 -31.08
CA ARG A 83 -2.66 10.47 -31.23
C ARG A 83 -1.88 10.56 -29.93
N LEU A 84 -2.09 11.62 -29.15
CA LEU A 84 -1.49 11.82 -27.84
C LEU A 84 -1.83 10.66 -26.89
N PHE A 85 -3.07 10.17 -26.93
CA PHE A 85 -3.54 9.06 -26.09
C PHE A 85 -3.02 7.67 -26.48
N CYS A 86 -2.32 7.54 -27.61
CA CYS A 86 -1.58 6.31 -27.92
C CYS A 86 -0.41 6.10 -26.96
N VAL A 87 0.12 7.19 -26.38
CA VAL A 87 1.15 7.13 -25.33
C VAL A 87 0.46 6.91 -23.98
N LYS A 88 0.81 5.82 -23.30
CA LYS A 88 0.13 5.39 -22.06
C LYS A 88 0.20 6.48 -20.99
N GLU A 89 1.37 7.05 -20.77
CA GLU A 89 1.64 8.04 -19.73
C GLU A 89 0.85 9.33 -19.98
N LYS A 90 0.75 9.74 -21.24
CA LYS A 90 -0.04 10.92 -21.65
C LYS A 90 -1.54 10.65 -21.47
N ARG A 91 -2.00 9.45 -21.80
CA ARG A 91 -3.38 9.04 -21.59
C ARG A 91 -3.77 9.02 -20.11
N GLU A 92 -2.90 8.48 -19.26
CA GLU A 92 -3.09 8.45 -17.81
C GLU A 92 -3.06 9.86 -17.21
N MET A 93 -2.17 10.74 -17.69
CA MET A 93 -2.16 12.15 -17.31
C MET A 93 -3.50 12.83 -17.64
N PHE A 94 -3.99 12.70 -18.87
CA PHE A 94 -5.29 13.26 -19.26
C PHE A 94 -6.43 12.76 -18.38
N PHE A 95 -6.44 11.46 -18.06
CA PHE A 95 -7.44 10.85 -17.21
C PHE A 95 -7.41 11.39 -15.78
N ALA A 96 -6.22 11.62 -15.23
CA ALA A 96 -6.02 12.16 -13.89
C ALA A 96 -6.38 13.66 -13.77
N LEU A 97 -6.39 14.39 -14.88
CA LEU A 97 -6.74 15.81 -14.90
C LEU A 97 -8.24 16.03 -14.76
N GLY A 98 -8.59 17.12 -14.06
CA GLY A 98 -9.94 17.68 -14.04
C GLY A 98 -10.34 18.24 -15.41
N GLU A 99 -11.65 18.37 -15.64
CA GLU A 99 -12.22 18.86 -16.90
C GLU A 99 -11.69 20.24 -17.29
N ASP A 100 -11.51 21.11 -16.31
CA ASP A 100 -10.94 22.46 -16.43
C ASP A 100 -9.51 22.48 -16.97
N LEU A 101 -8.70 21.49 -16.61
CA LEU A 101 -7.29 21.41 -17.00
C LEU A 101 -7.04 20.61 -18.28
N ARG A 102 -7.94 19.70 -18.64
CA ARG A 102 -7.77 18.79 -19.80
C ARG A 102 -7.52 19.53 -21.10
N THR A 103 -8.36 20.52 -21.40
CA THR A 103 -8.22 21.32 -22.64
C THR A 103 -6.90 22.10 -22.63
N ILE A 104 -6.58 22.77 -21.53
CA ILE A 104 -5.35 23.56 -21.38
C ILE A 104 -4.12 22.68 -21.59
N TRP A 105 -4.13 21.49 -20.99
CA TRP A 105 -3.03 20.55 -21.10
C TRP A 105 -2.83 20.04 -22.54
N ILE A 106 -3.89 19.69 -23.27
CA ILE A 106 -3.79 19.29 -24.68
C ILE A 106 -3.17 20.43 -25.52
N HIS A 107 -3.55 21.69 -25.28
CA HIS A 107 -2.94 22.83 -25.96
C HIS A 107 -1.46 22.99 -25.64
N SER A 108 -1.06 22.81 -24.39
CA SER A 108 0.35 22.85 -23.96
C SER A 108 1.17 21.76 -24.64
N GLU A 109 0.64 20.54 -24.74
CA GLU A 109 1.26 19.41 -25.43
C GLU A 109 1.41 19.69 -26.93
N LEU A 110 0.40 20.29 -27.57
CA LEU A 110 0.46 20.67 -28.98
C LEU A 110 1.52 21.75 -29.23
N ALA A 111 1.61 22.75 -28.36
CA ALA A 111 2.60 23.82 -28.45
C ALA A 111 4.03 23.28 -28.26
N SER A 112 4.23 22.36 -27.30
CA SER A 112 5.52 21.76 -27.01
C SER A 112 6.07 20.91 -28.16
N ARG A 113 5.20 20.41 -29.04
CA ARG A 113 5.58 19.63 -30.23
C ARG A 113 6.09 20.47 -31.40
N ARG A 114 5.81 21.78 -31.40
CA ARG A 114 6.18 22.70 -32.50
C ARG A 114 7.56 23.36 -32.31
N ILE A 115 8.32 22.93 -31.30
CA ILE A 115 9.69 23.34 -31.00
C ILE A 115 10.60 22.14 -31.32
#